data_AF-A0A3G6M7K7-F1
#
_entry.id   AF-A0A3G6M7K7-F1
#
_cell.length_a   1.000
_cell.length_b   1.000
_cell.length_c   1.000
_cell.angle_alpha   90.00
_cell.angle_beta   90.00
_cell.angle_gamma   90.00
#
_symmetry.space_group_name_H-M   'P 1'
#
loop_
_entity.id
_entity.type
_entity.pdbx_description
1 polymer ?
#
loop_
_entity_poly.entity_id
_entity_poly.type
_entity_poly.pdbx_seq_one_letter_code
_entity_poly.pdbx_strand_id
1 'polypeptide(L)'
;MAVIIENESKCPLCGDVINELKEYILTPPLISNELDELFRLSDSGIHLDCINKSNLKDKLFKYLKLYEQYSSKMRDLMLENNPKDVIGFNLLSSDVAEPISKYNYLIMLKKNILKWDDFEDFNFIANDFLNKSKWKGVTQFNHLKNLLESIVNN
;
A
#
# COMPACT_ATOMS: atom_id res chain seq x y z
N MET A 1 10.21 2.25 -1.35
CA MET A 1 10.79 3.52 -0.85
C MET A 1 11.10 4.36 -2.06
N ALA A 2 10.56 5.58 -2.16
CA ALA A 2 10.91 6.48 -3.25
C ALA A 2 12.36 6.93 -3.08
N VAL A 3 13.21 6.62 -4.06
CA VAL A 3 14.55 7.18 -4.20
C VAL A 3 14.52 8.05 -5.44
N ILE A 4 14.90 9.32 -5.28
CA ILE A 4 14.99 10.25 -6.40
C ILE A 4 16.42 10.32 -6.89
N ILE A 5 16.58 9.95 -8.15
CA ILE A 5 17.77 10.29 -8.93
C ILE A 5 17.44 11.62 -9.62
N GLU A 6 18.07 12.68 -9.13
CA GLU A 6 17.85 14.03 -9.62
C GLU A 6 18.13 14.14 -11.12
N ASN A 7 17.26 14.87 -11.84
CA ASN A 7 17.26 15.01 -13.29
C ASN A 7 16.99 13.72 -14.10
N GLU A 8 16.75 12.57 -13.47
CA GLU A 8 16.39 11.32 -14.14
C GLU A 8 14.99 10.82 -13.76
N SER A 9 14.65 10.92 -12.47
CA SER A 9 13.36 10.52 -11.94
C SER A 9 12.26 11.45 -12.44
N LYS A 10 11.08 10.91 -12.76
CA LYS A 10 9.98 11.69 -13.36
C LYS A 10 8.78 11.79 -12.43
N CYS A 11 8.14 12.95 -12.43
CA CYS A 11 6.85 13.15 -11.79
C CYS A 11 5.78 12.31 -12.51
N PRO A 12 5.03 11.44 -11.82
CA PRO A 12 4.02 10.58 -12.45
C PRO A 12 2.78 11.34 -12.94
N LEU A 13 2.62 12.61 -12.55
CA LEU A 13 1.48 13.45 -12.93
C LEU A 13 1.74 14.28 -14.19
N CYS A 14 2.95 14.82 -14.37
CA CYS A 14 3.28 15.68 -15.52
C CYS A 14 4.31 15.08 -16.49
N GLY A 15 5.05 14.04 -16.09
CA GLY A 15 6.11 13.42 -16.90
C GLY A 15 7.44 14.19 -16.91
N ASP A 16 7.49 15.41 -16.38
CA ASP A 16 8.73 16.18 -16.21
C ASP A 16 9.67 15.52 -15.19
N VAL A 17 10.96 15.78 -15.34
CA VAL A 17 11.99 15.34 -14.38
C VAL A 17 11.80 16.04 -13.02
N ILE A 18 12.11 15.32 -11.95
CA ILE A 18 12.23 15.83 -10.59
C ILE A 18 13.63 16.38 -10.41
N ASN A 19 13.72 17.65 -10.00
CA ASN A 19 14.97 18.33 -9.64
C ASN A 19 14.71 19.50 -8.69
N GLU A 20 15.78 20.16 -8.26
CA GLU A 20 15.76 21.33 -7.37
C GLU A 20 14.99 22.56 -7.87
N LEU A 21 14.59 22.63 -9.15
CA LEU A 21 13.89 23.79 -9.70
C LEU A 21 12.41 23.89 -9.27
N LYS A 22 11.81 22.77 -8.87
CA LYS A 22 10.41 22.69 -8.43
C LYS A 22 10.33 21.91 -7.13
N GLU A 23 9.60 22.42 -6.15
CA GLU A 23 9.33 21.66 -4.94
C GLU A 23 8.59 20.36 -5.26
N TYR A 24 8.97 19.29 -4.58
CA TYR A 24 8.35 17.99 -4.71
C TYR A 24 8.22 17.30 -3.35
N ILE A 25 7.30 16.35 -3.29
CA ILE A 25 7.13 15.44 -2.15
C ILE A 25 7.55 14.03 -2.54
N LEU A 26 7.96 13.25 -1.55
CA LEU A 26 8.19 11.82 -1.69
C LEU A 26 7.06 11.05 -1.03
N THR A 27 6.56 10.04 -1.72
CA THR A 27 5.57 9.12 -1.17
C THR A 27 6.23 7.78 -0.81
N PRO A 28 5.77 7.12 0.26
CA PRO A 28 6.21 5.76 0.58
C PRO A 28 5.60 4.74 -0.39
N PRO A 29 6.00 3.46 -0.32
CA PRO A 29 5.34 2.37 -1.05
C PRO A 29 3.95 2.10 -0.47
N LEU A 30 3.02 3.01 -0.75
CA LEU A 30 1.71 3.11 -0.12
C LEU A 30 0.77 1.95 -0.50
N ILE A 31 0.82 1.52 -1.75
CA ILE A 31 -0.04 0.48 -2.32
C ILE A 31 0.74 -0.39 -3.31
N SER A 32 0.42 -1.68 -3.35
CA SER A 32 1.04 -2.67 -4.26
C SER A 32 0.10 -3.17 -5.36
N ASN A 33 -1.14 -2.68 -5.40
CA ASN A 33 -2.12 -3.01 -6.42
C ASN A 33 -2.00 -2.02 -7.59
N GLU A 34 -1.51 -2.45 -8.74
CA GLU A 34 -1.33 -1.62 -9.94
C GLU A 34 -2.63 -1.09 -10.53
N LEU A 35 -3.77 -1.70 -10.19
CA LEU A 35 -5.09 -1.28 -10.66
C LEU A 35 -5.69 -0.15 -9.81
N ASP A 36 -5.09 0.16 -8.66
CA ASP A 36 -5.55 1.25 -7.81
C ASP A 36 -5.12 2.62 -8.37
N GLU A 37 -6.00 3.62 -8.32
CA GLU A 37 -5.70 4.94 -8.86
C GLU A 37 -4.54 5.67 -8.15
N LEU A 38 -4.26 5.31 -6.89
CA LEU A 38 -3.13 5.84 -6.15
C LEU A 38 -1.82 5.13 -6.48
N PHE A 39 -1.86 4.02 -7.22
CA PHE A 39 -0.67 3.22 -7.51
C PHE A 39 0.44 4.04 -8.17
N ARG A 40 0.11 4.83 -9.19
CA ARG A 40 1.09 5.67 -9.89
C ARG A 40 1.72 6.76 -9.01
N LEU A 41 1.08 7.08 -7.88
CA LEU A 41 1.56 8.04 -6.88
C LEU A 41 2.25 7.34 -5.71
N SER A 42 2.19 6.01 -5.64
CA SER A 42 2.89 5.18 -4.68
C SER A 42 4.39 5.16 -5.02
N ASP A 43 5.22 5.25 -4.01
CA ASP A 43 6.67 5.11 -4.14
C ASP A 43 7.33 6.05 -5.17
N SER A 44 6.89 7.31 -5.21
CA SER A 44 7.28 8.26 -6.26
C SER A 44 7.63 9.65 -5.71
N GLY A 45 8.39 10.41 -6.51
CA GLY A 45 8.55 11.85 -6.35
C GLY A 45 7.49 12.59 -7.15
N ILE A 46 6.78 13.53 -6.52
CA ILE A 46 5.67 14.26 -7.14
C ILE A 46 5.87 15.75 -6.93
N HIS A 47 5.89 16.53 -8.00
CA HIS A 47 5.90 18.00 -7.90
C HIS A 47 4.71 18.49 -7.07
N LEU A 48 4.97 19.43 -6.14
CA LEU A 48 3.96 19.96 -5.23
C LEU A 48 2.81 20.64 -6.00
N ASP A 49 3.14 21.39 -7.04
CA ASP A 49 2.14 22.02 -7.93
C ASP A 49 1.26 21.01 -8.66
N CYS A 50 1.82 19.87 -9.07
CA CYS A 50 1.09 18.84 -9.78
C CYS A 50 0.07 18.18 -8.86
N ILE A 51 0.48 17.80 -7.63
CA ILE A 51 -0.45 17.20 -6.68
C ILE A 51 -1.50 18.21 -6.20
N ASN A 52 -1.14 19.49 -6.07
CA ASN A 52 -2.09 20.54 -5.69
C ASN A 52 -3.24 20.74 -6.70
N LYS A 53 -3.01 20.40 -7.97
CA LYS A 53 -4.01 20.46 -9.05
C LYS A 53 -4.71 19.12 -9.30
N SER A 54 -4.26 18.05 -8.65
CA SER A 54 -4.80 16.70 -8.85
C SER A 54 -6.07 16.49 -8.04
N ASN A 55 -7.07 15.83 -8.65
CA ASN A 55 -8.24 15.31 -7.95
C ASN A 55 -7.91 14.21 -6.92
N LEU A 56 -6.70 13.66 -6.95
CA LEU A 56 -6.23 12.63 -6.02
C LEU A 56 -5.60 13.20 -4.74
N LYS A 57 -5.41 14.53 -4.64
CA LYS A 57 -4.71 15.18 -3.53
C LYS A 57 -5.21 14.72 -2.17
N ASP A 58 -6.48 14.97 -1.87
CA ASP A 58 -7.03 14.74 -0.54
C ASP A 58 -7.03 13.25 -0.20
N LYS A 59 -7.26 12.40 -1.21
CA LYS A 59 -7.21 10.95 -1.06
C LYS A 59 -5.78 10.48 -0.75
N LEU A 60 -4.78 10.96 -1.48
CA LEU A 60 -3.37 10.66 -1.21
C LEU A 60 -2.97 11.10 0.20
N PHE A 61 -3.20 12.35 0.57
CA PHE A 61 -2.81 12.88 1.89
C PHE A 61 -3.51 12.17 3.05
N LYS A 62 -4.78 11.77 2.89
CA LYS A 62 -5.48 10.91 3.86
C LYS A 62 -4.69 9.62 4.11
N TYR A 63 -4.30 8.92 3.05
CA TYR A 63 -3.61 7.64 3.17
C TYR A 63 -2.14 7.77 3.56
N LEU A 64 -1.47 8.89 3.25
CA LEU A 64 -0.14 9.18 3.78
C LEU A 64 -0.16 9.32 5.31
N LYS A 65 -1.18 10.02 5.85
CA LYS A 65 -1.35 10.15 7.31
C LYS A 65 -1.62 8.81 7.99
N LEU A 66 -2.45 7.96 7.37
CA LEU A 66 -2.69 6.60 7.87
C LEU A 66 -1.42 5.75 7.80
N TYR A 67 -0.69 5.82 6.69
CA TYR A 67 0.56 5.10 6.53
C TYR A 67 1.56 5.44 7.65
N GLU A 68 1.72 6.71 8.00
CA GLU A 68 2.60 7.14 9.09
C GLU A 68 2.23 6.42 10.41
N GLN A 69 0.95 6.45 10.78
CA GLN A 69 0.44 5.80 12.00
C GLN A 69 0.70 4.30 12.01
N TYR A 70 0.36 3.60 10.92
CA TYR A 70 0.50 2.15 10.84
C TYR A 70 1.95 1.69 10.65
N SER A 71 2.79 2.48 9.99
CA SER A 71 4.21 2.17 9.82
C SER A 71 4.98 2.19 11.14
N SER A 72 4.58 3.05 12.10
CA SER A 72 5.11 3.00 13.47
C SER A 72 4.71 1.69 14.15
N LYS A 73 3.42 1.35 14.13
CA LYS A 73 2.93 0.09 14.71
C LYS A 73 3.60 -1.14 14.11
N MET A 74 3.80 -1.16 12.79
CA MET A 74 4.54 -2.22 12.10
C MET A 74 5.96 -2.36 12.64
N ARG A 75 6.66 -1.22 12.73
CA ARG A 75 8.04 -1.17 13.21
C ARG A 75 8.15 -1.69 14.64
N ASP A 76 7.27 -1.25 15.53
CA ASP A 76 7.27 -1.66 16.93
C ASP A 76 7.08 -3.19 17.04
N LEU A 77 6.11 -3.75 16.32
CA LEU A 77 5.89 -5.21 16.27
C LEU A 77 7.10 -5.97 15.71
N MET A 78 7.76 -5.44 14.68
CA MET A 78 8.97 -6.04 14.09
C MET A 78 10.20 -5.94 15.00
N LEU A 79 10.28 -4.94 15.88
CA LEU A 79 11.37 -4.81 16.87
C LEU A 79 11.15 -5.73 18.08
N GLU A 80 9.89 -5.94 18.47
CA GLU A 80 9.51 -6.77 19.61
C GLU A 80 9.41 -8.26 19.29
N ASN A 81 9.33 -8.62 18.00
CA ASN A 81 9.13 -10.00 17.54
C ASN A 81 10.09 -10.33 16.39
N ASN A 82 10.10 -11.59 15.93
CA ASN A 82 10.79 -11.92 14.69
C ASN A 82 10.03 -11.27 13.51
N PRO A 83 10.68 -10.46 12.63
CA PRO A 83 10.00 -9.84 11.50
C PRO A 83 9.30 -10.83 10.57
N LYS A 84 9.77 -12.08 10.50
CA LYS A 84 9.13 -13.16 9.72
C LYS A 84 7.79 -13.61 10.27
N ASP A 85 7.48 -13.27 11.52
CA ASP A 85 6.23 -13.59 12.20
C ASP A 85 5.21 -12.46 12.12
N VAL A 86 5.59 -11.30 11.58
CA VAL A 86 4.70 -10.17 11.39
C VAL A 86 4.07 -10.24 10.00
N ILE A 87 2.74 -10.22 9.96
CA ILE A 87 1.95 -10.09 8.75
C ILE A 87 1.48 -8.64 8.65
N GLY A 88 1.61 -8.08 7.46
CA GLY A 88 1.21 -6.71 7.21
C GLY A 88 0.84 -6.46 5.77
N PHE A 89 -0.16 -5.60 5.57
CA PHE A 89 -0.38 -4.90 4.32
C PHE A 89 -0.33 -3.40 4.55
N ASN A 90 0.02 -2.66 3.50
CA ASN A 90 -0.25 -1.24 3.46
C ASN A 90 -1.69 -1.04 2.96
N LEU A 91 -1.89 -0.16 2.00
CA LEU A 91 -3.20 0.04 1.38
C LEU A 91 -3.50 -1.12 0.41
N LEU A 92 -4.63 -1.81 0.61
CA LEU A 92 -5.14 -2.84 -0.30
C LEU A 92 -5.99 -2.24 -1.41
N SER A 93 -6.86 -1.28 -1.07
CA SER A 93 -7.61 -0.47 -2.03
C SER A 93 -7.90 0.92 -1.46
N SER A 94 -7.74 1.95 -2.29
CA SER A 94 -8.10 3.33 -1.96
C SER A 94 -9.59 3.63 -2.18
N ASP A 95 -10.32 2.73 -2.85
CA ASP A 95 -11.76 2.79 -3.02
C ASP A 95 -12.49 2.26 -1.78
N VAL A 96 -13.16 3.16 -1.08
CA VAL A 96 -13.90 2.84 0.15
C VAL A 96 -15.18 2.04 -0.11
N ALA A 97 -15.65 1.98 -1.37
CA ALA A 97 -16.77 1.12 -1.74
C ALA A 97 -16.35 -0.34 -1.90
N GLU A 98 -15.06 -0.62 -2.09
CA GLU A 98 -14.55 -2.00 -2.16
C GLU A 98 -14.50 -2.61 -0.77
N PRO A 99 -15.10 -3.80 -0.54
CA PRO A 99 -15.10 -4.44 0.78
C PRO A 99 -13.70 -4.71 1.34
N ILE A 100 -12.71 -4.95 0.46
CA ILE A 100 -11.31 -5.19 0.87
C ILE A 100 -10.70 -3.97 1.60
N SER A 101 -11.23 -2.77 1.38
CA SER A 101 -10.75 -1.54 2.02
C SER A 101 -10.92 -1.55 3.54
N LYS A 102 -11.83 -2.38 4.08
CA LYS A 102 -11.97 -2.66 5.53
C LYS A 102 -10.66 -3.15 6.14
N TYR A 103 -9.84 -3.85 5.36
CA TYR A 103 -8.59 -4.49 5.79
C TYR A 103 -7.33 -3.72 5.38
N ASN A 104 -7.49 -2.47 4.92
CA ASN A 104 -6.35 -1.59 4.70
C ASN A 104 -5.52 -1.45 5.98
N TYR A 105 -4.19 -1.54 5.83
CA TYR A 105 -3.24 -1.47 6.95
C TYR A 105 -3.44 -2.55 8.04
N LEU A 106 -3.95 -3.73 7.68
CA LEU A 106 -3.94 -4.89 8.56
C LEU A 106 -2.50 -5.21 8.98
N ILE A 107 -2.25 -5.27 10.29
CA ILE A 107 -0.97 -5.64 10.88
C ILE A 107 -1.22 -6.56 12.07
N MET A 108 -0.62 -7.74 12.07
CA MET A 108 -0.74 -8.71 13.16
C MET A 108 0.41 -9.72 13.19
N LEU A 109 0.50 -10.49 14.27
CA LEU A 109 1.42 -11.62 14.38
C LEU A 109 0.77 -12.89 13.82
N LYS A 110 1.56 -13.75 13.16
CA LYS A 110 1.12 -15.04 12.62
C LYS A 110 0.38 -15.89 13.65
N LYS A 111 0.91 -15.97 14.88
CA LYS A 111 0.31 -16.71 16.00
C LYS A 111 -1.10 -16.24 16.38
N ASN A 112 -1.50 -15.04 15.97
CA ASN A 112 -2.81 -14.46 16.28
C ASN A 112 -3.85 -14.70 15.18
N ILE A 113 -3.49 -15.24 14.01
CA ILE A 113 -4.43 -15.46 12.90
C ILE A 113 -5.57 -16.38 13.33
N LEU A 114 -5.27 -17.49 14.03
CA LEU A 114 -6.30 -18.44 14.49
C LEU A 114 -7.29 -17.85 15.50
N LYS A 115 -6.98 -16.67 16.06
CA LYS A 115 -7.84 -15.93 17.01
C LYS A 115 -8.46 -14.70 16.37
N TRP A 116 -8.31 -14.54 15.06
CA TRP A 116 -8.82 -13.38 14.35
C TRP A 116 -10.25 -13.65 13.90
N ASP A 117 -11.20 -13.05 14.62
CA ASP A 117 -12.63 -13.25 14.41
C ASP A 117 -13.08 -12.92 12.97
N ASP A 118 -12.41 -11.96 12.32
CA ASP A 118 -12.70 -11.53 10.95
C ASP A 118 -11.94 -12.34 9.88
N PHE A 119 -11.22 -13.41 10.24
CA PHE A 119 -10.38 -14.14 9.28
C PHE A 119 -11.18 -14.76 8.12
N GLU A 120 -12.32 -15.39 8.41
CA GLU A 120 -13.16 -16.01 7.39
C GLU A 120 -13.71 -14.96 6.40
N ASP A 121 -14.17 -13.82 6.93
CA ASP A 121 -14.65 -12.69 6.12
C ASP A 121 -13.53 -12.08 5.27
N PHE A 122 -12.36 -11.86 5.85
CA PHE A 122 -11.17 -11.42 5.11
C PHE A 122 -10.82 -12.39 3.99
N ASN A 123 -10.74 -13.68 4.29
CA ASN A 123 -10.38 -14.70 3.32
C ASN A 123 -11.39 -14.73 2.16
N PHE A 124 -12.69 -14.65 2.47
CA PHE A 124 -13.73 -14.55 1.45
C PHE A 124 -13.57 -13.30 0.57
N ILE A 125 -13.47 -12.12 1.19
CA ILE A 125 -13.35 -10.83 0.50
C ILE A 125 -12.08 -10.76 -0.35
N ALA A 126 -10.94 -11.22 0.17
CA ALA A 126 -9.67 -11.22 -0.53
C ALA A 126 -9.69 -12.15 -1.76
N ASN A 127 -10.25 -13.35 -1.62
CA ASN A 127 -10.39 -14.28 -2.75
C ASN A 127 -11.37 -13.73 -3.81
N ASP A 128 -12.50 -13.15 -3.40
CA ASP A 128 -13.43 -12.50 -4.33
C ASP A 128 -12.77 -11.35 -5.09
N PHE A 129 -12.00 -10.50 -4.39
CA PHE A 129 -11.26 -9.39 -4.99
C PHE A 129 -10.24 -9.87 -6.03
N LEU A 130 -9.51 -10.95 -5.74
CA LEU A 130 -8.58 -11.60 -6.66
C LEU A 130 -9.30 -12.22 -7.86
N ASN A 131 -10.38 -12.97 -7.63
CA ASN A 131 -11.15 -13.66 -8.68
C ASN A 131 -11.83 -12.70 -9.65
N LYS A 132 -12.20 -11.49 -9.18
CA LYS A 132 -12.73 -10.41 -10.01
C LYS A 132 -11.63 -9.64 -10.77
N SER A 133 -10.38 -10.08 -10.72
CA SER A 133 -9.23 -9.42 -11.34
C SER A 133 -9.06 -7.96 -10.90
N LYS A 134 -9.47 -7.63 -9.66
CA LYS A 134 -9.33 -6.27 -9.10
C LYS A 134 -7.96 -6.02 -8.46
N TRP A 135 -7.11 -7.03 -8.46
CA TRP A 135 -5.73 -6.94 -7.97
C TRP A 135 -4.74 -7.29 -9.07
N LYS A 136 -3.73 -6.44 -9.23
CA LYS A 136 -2.52 -6.73 -9.99
C LYS A 136 -1.31 -6.34 -9.15
N GLY A 137 -0.45 -7.30 -8.80
CA GLY A 137 0.74 -7.00 -7.99
C GLY A 137 1.80 -6.23 -8.79
N VAL A 138 2.66 -5.51 -8.07
CA VAL A 138 3.94 -5.02 -8.62
C VAL A 138 4.76 -6.24 -9.03
N THR A 139 5.04 -6.41 -10.33
CA THR A 139 5.66 -7.61 -10.93
C THR A 139 4.75 -8.86 -10.98
N GLN A 140 5.32 -10.04 -11.27
CA GLN A 140 4.60 -11.32 -11.25
C GLN A 140 4.23 -11.79 -9.83
N PHE A 141 4.73 -11.12 -8.78
CA PHE A 141 4.49 -11.51 -7.40
C PHE A 141 3.21 -10.88 -6.83
N ASN A 142 2.24 -11.73 -6.45
CA ASN A 142 0.99 -11.29 -5.84
C ASN A 142 1.05 -11.43 -4.31
N HIS A 143 1.39 -10.34 -3.62
CA HIS A 143 1.51 -10.30 -2.16
C HIS A 143 0.24 -10.77 -1.43
N LEU A 144 -0.95 -10.39 -1.92
CA LEU A 144 -2.22 -10.77 -1.31
C LEU A 144 -2.44 -12.29 -1.41
N LYS A 145 -2.25 -12.84 -2.61
CA LYS A 145 -2.37 -14.29 -2.85
C LYS A 145 -1.38 -15.09 -2.00
N ASN A 146 -0.11 -14.68 -1.99
CA ASN A 146 0.93 -15.38 -1.24
C ASN A 146 0.66 -15.39 0.26
N LEU A 147 0.06 -14.31 0.79
CA LEU A 147 -0.36 -14.34 2.19
C LEU A 147 -1.45 -15.38 2.42
N LEU A 148 -2.53 -15.36 1.63
CA LEU A 148 -3.63 -16.32 1.79
C LEU A 148 -3.11 -17.76 1.77
N GLU A 149 -2.19 -18.07 0.85
CA GLU A 149 -1.53 -19.39 0.80
C GLU A 149 -0.67 -19.67 2.04
N SER A 150 0.06 -18.67 2.55
CA SER A 150 0.86 -18.84 3.76
C SER A 150 0.03 -19.04 5.03
N ILE A 151 -1.21 -18.55 5.06
CA ILE A 151 -2.12 -18.72 6.19
C ILE A 151 -2.73 -20.13 6.18
N VAL A 152 -3.12 -20.62 5.00
CA VAL A 152 -3.72 -21.96 4.85
C VAL A 152 -2.72 -23.09 5.14
N ASN A 153 -1.42 -22.85 4.90
CA ASN A 153 -0.36 -23.85 5.06
C ASN A 153 0.29 -23.87 6.47
N ASN A 154 -0.16 -23.04 7.42
CA ASN A 154 0.27 -23.07 8.82
C ASN A 154 -0.81 -23.69 9.72
#